data_AF-A0A6A2ZLZ9-F1
#
_entry.id   AF-A0A6A2ZLZ9-F1
#
_cell.length_a   1.000
_cell.length_b   1.000
_cell.length_c   1.000
_cell.angle_alpha   90.00
_cell.angle_beta   90.00
_cell.angle_gamma   90.00
#
_symmetry.space_group_name_H-M   'P 1'
#
loop_
_entity.id
_entity.type
_entity.pdbx_description
1 polymer ?
#
loop_
_entity_poly.entity_id
_entity_poly.type
_entity_poly.pdbx_seq_one_letter_code
_entity_poly.pdbx_strand_id
1 'polypeptide(L)'
;MIEYNVEWGYQCWGKENREAPIRTACPPGIPNGFVSNFEIKSFDGCANPHLGLAAITAAGIDGLRRNLRLPQPIDANPATLEGKLPRLPQSLSESLEALRKDKVLKEMIGEKLFVAITGVRKAEIEYYSKNKEAYKNLYTVIKLMNQKTLTLCS
;
A
#
# COMPACT_ATOMS: atom_id res chain seq x y z
N MET A 1 -19.03 -8.91 3.85
CA MET A 1 -17.87 -8.40 3.10
C MET A 1 -18.44 -7.42 2.10
N ILE A 2 -18.30 -6.12 2.36
CA ILE A 2 -18.74 -5.12 1.39
C ILE A 2 -17.61 -5.04 0.36
N GLU A 3 -17.92 -5.35 -0.90
CA GLU A 3 -17.07 -5.02 -2.06
C GLU A 3 -17.00 -3.49 -2.18
N TYR A 4 -16.25 -2.83 -1.30
CA TYR A 4 -15.77 -1.51 -1.63
C TYR A 4 -14.68 -1.71 -2.67
N ASN A 5 -14.98 -1.33 -3.91
CA ASN A 5 -14.00 -1.17 -4.96
C ASN A 5 -13.00 -0.11 -4.48
N VAL A 6 -11.97 -0.52 -3.74
CA VAL A 6 -11.00 0.40 -3.16
C VAL A 6 -10.29 1.08 -4.33
N GLU A 7 -10.52 2.38 -4.49
CA GLU A 7 -10.02 3.23 -5.59
C GLU A 7 -8.49 3.17 -5.67
N TRP A 8 -7.84 2.96 -4.52
CA TRP A 8 -6.39 2.83 -4.34
C TRP A 8 -5.81 1.43 -4.64
N GLY A 9 -6.63 0.51 -5.14
CA GLY A 9 -6.26 -0.90 -5.35
C GLY A 9 -5.69 -1.23 -6.74
N TYR A 10 -5.23 -0.24 -7.51
CA TYR A 10 -4.75 -0.42 -8.89
C TYR A 10 -3.25 -0.12 -9.02
N GLN A 11 -2.58 -0.66 -10.02
CA GLN A 11 -1.18 -0.35 -10.34
C GLN A 11 -1.12 0.83 -11.30
N CYS A 12 -1.28 2.05 -10.77
CA CYS A 12 -1.21 3.27 -11.57
C CYS A 12 -0.75 4.47 -10.75
N TRP A 13 -0.42 5.55 -11.43
CA TRP A 13 -0.12 6.85 -10.84
C TRP A 13 -0.87 7.95 -11.61
N GLY A 14 -1.06 9.11 -10.98
CA GLY A 14 -1.74 10.24 -11.62
C GLY A 14 -1.24 11.59 -11.12
N LYS A 15 -1.45 12.63 -11.93
CA LYS A 15 -1.11 14.01 -11.58
C LYS A 15 -2.29 14.67 -10.90
N GLU A 16 -2.12 15.12 -9.66
CA GLU A 16 -3.22 15.62 -8.81
C GLU A 16 -4.39 14.65 -8.60
N ASN A 17 -4.38 13.47 -9.22
CA ASN A 17 -5.46 12.50 -9.19
C ASN A 17 -5.62 11.90 -7.79
N ARG A 18 -6.64 12.38 -7.08
CA ARG A 18 -7.02 11.91 -5.75
C ARG A 18 -7.78 10.59 -5.76
N GLU A 19 -7.66 9.79 -6.81
CA GLU A 19 -8.09 8.39 -6.86
C GLU A 19 -6.93 7.43 -7.24
N ALA A 20 -5.76 7.96 -7.64
CA ALA A 20 -4.61 7.17 -8.07
C ALA A 20 -3.66 6.78 -6.90
N PRO A 21 -3.37 5.50 -6.65
CA PRO A 21 -2.56 5.04 -5.51
C PRO A 21 -1.20 5.71 -5.32
N ILE A 22 -0.59 6.18 -6.41
CA ILE A 22 0.52 7.13 -6.36
C ILE A 22 0.07 8.44 -7.01
N ARG A 23 0.16 9.55 -6.28
CA ARG A 23 -0.24 10.88 -6.75
C ARG A 23 0.92 11.85 -6.67
N THR A 24 1.18 12.59 -7.75
CA THR A 24 2.03 13.78 -7.64
C THR A 24 1.18 14.95 -7.17
N ALA A 25 1.64 15.66 -6.15
CA ALA A 25 1.00 16.87 -5.64
C ALA A 25 1.84 18.12 -5.95
N CYS A 26 1.14 19.20 -6.24
CA CYS A 26 1.57 20.55 -6.56
C CYS A 26 0.73 21.50 -5.68
N PRO A 27 1.08 21.64 -4.40
CA PRO A 27 0.37 22.49 -3.47
C PRO A 27 0.48 23.97 -3.87
N PRO A 28 -0.40 24.84 -3.35
CA PRO A 28 -0.37 26.27 -3.62
C PRO A 28 1.02 26.87 -3.36
N GLY A 29 1.52 27.67 -4.31
CA GLY A 29 2.85 28.30 -4.23
C GLY A 29 3.96 27.57 -4.98
N ILE A 30 3.71 26.38 -5.52
CA ILE A 30 4.63 25.69 -6.43
C ILE A 30 4.34 26.09 -7.88
N PRO A 31 5.35 26.45 -8.70
CA PRO A 31 5.13 26.81 -10.09
C PRO A 31 4.45 25.68 -10.89
N ASN A 32 3.54 26.04 -11.79
CA ASN A 32 2.82 25.08 -12.62
C ASN A 32 3.78 24.13 -13.35
N GLY A 33 3.51 22.83 -13.25
CA GLY A 33 4.32 21.77 -13.88
C GLY A 33 5.44 21.22 -13.00
N PHE A 34 5.71 21.81 -11.83
CA PHE A 34 6.62 21.24 -10.84
C PHE A 34 5.89 20.33 -9.86
N VAL A 35 6.55 19.26 -9.44
CA VAL A 35 6.05 18.32 -8.42
C VAL A 35 6.87 18.54 -7.16
N SER A 36 6.21 18.89 -6.05
CA SER A 36 6.90 19.04 -4.75
C SER A 36 6.96 17.73 -3.98
N ASN A 37 5.94 16.88 -4.10
CA ASN A 37 5.87 15.63 -3.35
C ASN A 37 5.07 14.56 -4.10
N PHE A 38 5.40 13.31 -3.79
CA PHE A 38 4.62 12.13 -4.15
C PHE A 38 3.85 11.65 -2.91
N GLU A 39 2.57 11.37 -3.09
CA GLU A 39 1.72 10.76 -2.08
C GLU A 39 1.47 9.30 -2.45
N ILE A 40 1.72 8.39 -1.51
CA ILE A 40 1.47 6.95 -1.71
C ILE A 40 0.36 6.53 -0.76
N LYS A 41 -0.76 6.07 -1.33
CA LYS A 41 -2.03 5.89 -0.63
C LYS A 41 -2.38 4.44 -0.33
N SER A 42 -1.55 3.50 -0.84
CA SER A 42 -1.73 2.06 -0.64
C SER A 42 -1.27 1.55 0.74
N PHE A 43 -0.88 2.44 1.66
CA PHE A 43 -0.49 2.10 3.03
C PHE A 43 -1.61 2.47 4.01
N ASP A 44 -1.84 1.62 5.01
CA ASP A 44 -2.74 1.88 6.12
C ASP A 44 -1.98 1.96 7.46
N GLY A 45 -2.70 2.21 8.55
CA GLY A 45 -2.14 2.30 9.89
C GLY A 45 -1.62 0.98 10.48
N CYS A 46 -1.85 -0.16 9.82
CA CYS A 46 -1.36 -1.47 10.26
C CYS A 46 0.05 -1.76 9.71
N ALA A 47 0.53 -0.99 8.74
CA ALA A 47 1.87 -1.13 8.19
C ALA A 47 2.93 -0.64 9.19
N ASN A 48 4.07 -1.35 9.25
CA ASN A 48 5.24 -0.82 9.95
C ASN A 48 5.82 0.34 9.11
N PRO A 49 5.86 1.58 9.61
CA PRO A 49 6.27 2.75 8.82
C PRO A 49 7.73 2.66 8.37
N HIS A 50 8.60 2.02 9.14
CA HIS A 50 10.00 1.83 8.77
C HIS A 50 10.14 0.84 7.61
N LEU A 51 9.41 -0.28 7.64
CA LEU A 51 9.43 -1.24 6.55
C LEU A 51 8.78 -0.67 5.28
N GLY A 52 7.69 0.08 5.42
CA GLY A 52 7.05 0.77 4.30
C GLY A 52 8.00 1.77 3.62
N LEU A 53 8.65 2.63 4.41
CA LEU A 53 9.61 3.60 3.88
C LEU A 53 10.83 2.94 3.22
N ALA A 54 11.36 1.88 3.83
CA ALA A 54 12.45 1.10 3.25
C ALA A 54 12.06 0.49 1.89
N ALA A 55 10.84 -0.07 1.78
CA ALA A 55 10.34 -0.65 0.54
C ALA A 55 10.17 0.41 -0.57
N ILE A 56 9.60 1.57 -0.25
CA ILE A 56 9.45 2.70 -1.19
C ILE A 56 10.82 3.15 -1.70
N THR A 57 11.78 3.33 -0.78
CA THR A 57 13.13 3.77 -1.11
C THR A 57 13.85 2.76 -1.99
N ALA A 58 13.73 1.47 -1.66
CA ALA A 58 14.31 0.39 -2.46
C ALA A 58 13.75 0.35 -3.88
N ALA A 59 12.42 0.45 -4.03
CA ALA A 59 11.76 0.50 -5.34
C ALA A 59 12.19 1.72 -6.17
N GLY A 60 12.32 2.89 -5.53
CA GLY A 60 12.81 4.11 -6.18
C GLY A 60 14.25 3.98 -6.68
N ILE A 61 15.14 3.44 -5.84
CA ILE A 61 16.55 3.18 -6.21
C ILE A 61 16.63 2.18 -7.37
N ASP A 62 15.85 1.10 -7.36
CA ASP A 62 15.81 0.13 -8.45
C ASP A 62 15.36 0.77 -9.77
N GLY A 63 14.29 1.57 -9.72
CA GLY A 63 13.77 2.30 -10.88
C GLY A 63 14.83 3.21 -11.51
N LEU A 64 15.58 3.94 -10.68
CA LEU A 64 16.69 4.78 -11.15
C LEU A 64 17.84 3.95 -11.74
N ARG A 65 18.28 2.89 -11.05
CA ARG A 65 19.37 2.01 -11.53
C ARG A 65 19.05 1.37 -12.87
N ARG A 66 17.80 0.99 -13.08
CA ARG A 66 17.31 0.35 -14.31
C ARG A 66 16.82 1.34 -15.36
N ASN A 67 16.90 2.64 -15.10
CA ASN A 67 16.40 3.71 -15.97
C ASN A 67 14.94 3.47 -16.42
N LEU A 68 14.08 3.02 -15.50
CA LEU A 68 12.69 2.73 -15.82
C LEU A 68 11.96 4.03 -16.19
N ARG A 69 11.14 3.95 -17.24
CA ARG A 69 10.25 5.05 -17.63
C ARG A 69 8.92 4.90 -16.90
N LEU A 70 8.42 6.01 -16.35
CA LEU A 70 7.06 6.05 -15.83
C LEU A 70 6.07 5.83 -16.97
N PRO A 71 5.00 5.03 -16.77
CA PRO A 71 3.91 4.95 -17.72
C PRO A 71 3.16 6.29 -17.78
N GLN A 72 2.26 6.44 -18.76
CA GLN A 72 1.40 7.64 -18.82
C GLN A 72 0.57 7.77 -17.53
N PRO A 73 0.44 8.99 -16.97
CA PRO A 73 -0.38 9.21 -15.79
C PRO A 73 -1.86 8.97 -16.12
N ILE A 74 -2.61 8.54 -15.11
CA ILE A 74 -4.06 8.37 -15.19
C ILE A 74 -4.72 9.60 -14.58
N ASP A 75 -5.59 10.27 -15.35
CA ASP A 75 -6.33 11.46 -14.94
C ASP A 75 -7.80 11.15 -14.57
N ALA A 76 -8.23 9.90 -14.71
CA ALA A 76 -9.57 9.43 -14.34
C ALA A 76 -9.55 8.61 -13.05
N ASN A 77 -10.73 8.33 -12.47
CA ASN A 77 -10.83 7.35 -11.39
C ASN A 77 -10.40 5.96 -11.91
N PRO A 78 -9.37 5.31 -11.33
CA PRO A 78 -8.91 4.00 -11.78
C PRO A 78 -10.01 2.93 -11.75
N ALA A 79 -10.97 3.04 -10.84
CA ALA A 79 -12.07 2.08 -10.70
C ALA A 79 -13.06 2.10 -11.87
N THR A 80 -13.14 3.20 -12.64
CA THR A 80 -14.02 3.30 -13.81
C THR A 80 -13.35 2.81 -15.10
N LEU A 81 -12.05 2.48 -15.05
CA LEU A 81 -11.25 2.01 -16.17
C LEU A 81 -11.24 0.47 -16.23
N GLU A 82 -12.43 -0.15 -16.17
CA GLU A 82 -12.61 -1.60 -16.08
C GLU A 82 -11.73 -2.36 -17.09
N GLY A 83 -10.94 -3.32 -16.59
CA GLY A 83 -10.07 -4.19 -17.38
C GLY A 83 -8.81 -3.54 -17.97
N LYS A 84 -8.58 -2.24 -17.76
CA LYS A 84 -7.44 -1.51 -18.36
C LYS A 84 -6.23 -1.40 -17.44
N LEU A 85 -6.41 -1.56 -16.13
CA LEU A 85 -5.35 -1.38 -15.13
C LEU A 85 -5.18 -2.65 -14.28
N PRO A 86 -3.94 -3.13 -14.10
CA PRO A 86 -3.68 -4.24 -13.19
C PRO A 86 -4.08 -3.88 -11.76
N ARG A 87 -4.61 -4.86 -11.01
CA ARG A 87 -4.92 -4.69 -9.58
C ARG A 87 -3.66 -4.91 -8.73
N LEU A 88 -3.63 -4.25 -7.57
CA LEU A 88 -2.76 -4.67 -6.47
C LEU A 88 -3.26 -6.00 -5.89
N PRO A 89 -2.42 -6.75 -5.17
CA PRO A 89 -2.85 -7.95 -4.45
C PRO A 89 -4.11 -7.71 -3.62
N GLN A 90 -5.10 -8.59 -3.74
CA GLN A 90 -6.42 -8.44 -3.12
C GLN A 90 -6.55 -9.21 -1.80
N SER A 91 -5.53 -10.00 -1.45
CA SER A 91 -5.46 -10.76 -0.21
C SER A 91 -4.05 -10.74 0.38
N LEU A 92 -3.94 -10.94 1.69
CA LEU A 92 -2.63 -11.05 2.36
C LEU A 92 -1.79 -12.20 1.79
N SER A 93 -2.45 -13.29 1.38
CA SER A 93 -1.82 -14.41 0.68
C SER A 93 -1.21 -13.99 -0.65
N GLU A 94 -1.95 -13.26 -1.49
CA GLU A 94 -1.41 -12.73 -2.74
C GLU A 94 -0.26 -11.74 -2.51
N SER A 95 -0.37 -10.87 -1.50
CA SER A 95 0.71 -9.94 -1.14
C SER A 95 1.98 -10.66 -0.72
N LEU A 96 1.85 -11.75 0.05
CA LEU A 96 2.98 -12.56 0.47
C LEU A 96 3.63 -13.28 -0.72
N GLU A 97 2.84 -13.80 -1.65
CA GLU A 97 3.36 -14.42 -2.88
C GLU A 97 4.04 -13.41 -3.81
N ALA A 98 3.50 -12.20 -3.92
CA ALA A 98 4.14 -11.11 -4.65
C ALA A 98 5.50 -10.75 -4.02
N LEU A 99 5.56 -10.57 -2.69
CA LEU A 99 6.80 -10.30 -1.97
C LEU A 99 7.84 -11.42 -2.14
N ARG A 100 7.41 -12.69 -2.13
CA ARG A 100 8.29 -13.85 -2.32
C ARG A 100 8.99 -13.88 -3.69
N LYS A 101 8.33 -13.34 -4.70
CA LYS A 101 8.84 -13.26 -6.08
C LYS A 101 9.71 -12.02 -6.32
N ASP A 102 9.69 -11.04 -5.40
CA ASP A 102 10.42 -9.80 -5.52
C ASP A 102 11.90 -9.97 -5.09
N LYS A 103 12.78 -10.03 -6.10
CA LYS A 103 14.22 -10.13 -5.87
C LYS A 103 14.83 -8.82 -5.36
N VAL A 104 14.32 -7.68 -5.81
CA VAL A 104 14.84 -6.35 -5.48
C VAL A 104 14.70 -6.09 -3.99
N LEU A 105 13.49 -6.29 -3.46
CA LEU A 105 13.23 -6.12 -2.02
C LEU A 105 14.02 -7.13 -1.20
N LYS A 106 14.09 -8.40 -1.65
CA LYS A 106 14.86 -9.43 -0.94
C LYS A 106 16.35 -9.06 -0.82
N GLU A 107 16.95 -8.57 -1.89
CA GLU A 107 18.35 -8.15 -1.91
C GLU A 107 18.58 -6.90 -1.04
N MET A 108 17.69 -5.91 -1.13
CA MET A 108 17.85 -4.64 -0.42
C MET A 108 17.65 -4.76 1.10
N ILE A 109 16.66 -5.53 1.57
CA ILE A 109 16.39 -5.68 3.02
C ILE A 109 17.22 -6.80 3.67
N GLY A 110 17.86 -7.64 2.85
CA GLY A 110 18.68 -8.76 3.29
C GLY A 110 17.87 -10.01 3.69
N GLU A 111 18.53 -11.15 3.59
CA GLU A 111 17.89 -12.47 3.75
C GLU A 111 17.24 -12.68 5.13
N LYS A 112 17.94 -12.31 6.21
CA LYS A 112 17.44 -12.52 7.59
C LYS A 112 16.11 -11.81 7.83
N LEU A 113 16.02 -10.53 7.45
CA LEU A 113 14.81 -9.73 7.63
C LEU A 113 13.70 -10.21 6.69
N PHE A 114 14.03 -10.57 5.45
CA PHE A 114 13.08 -11.13 4.50
C PHE A 114 12.44 -12.44 5.01
N VAL A 115 13.25 -13.35 5.55
CA VAL A 115 12.77 -14.61 6.16
C VAL A 115 11.87 -14.33 7.37
N ALA A 116 12.24 -13.39 8.24
CA ALA A 116 11.44 -13.03 9.40
C ALA A 116 10.07 -12.46 8.98
N ILE A 117 10.05 -11.47 8.07
CA ILE A 117 8.81 -10.84 7.59
C ILE A 117 7.89 -11.87 6.94
N THR A 118 8.41 -12.67 6.00
CA THR A 118 7.61 -13.66 5.29
C THR A 118 7.14 -14.80 6.19
N GLY A 119 7.92 -15.18 7.20
CA GLY A 119 7.55 -16.15 8.23
C GLY A 119 6.39 -15.66 9.10
N VAL A 120 6.49 -14.43 9.63
CA VAL A 120 5.42 -13.81 10.43
C VAL A 120 4.13 -13.70 9.63
N ARG A 121 4.18 -13.21 8.38
CA ARG A 121 2.99 -13.09 7.54
C ARG A 121 2.38 -14.43 7.17
N LYS A 122 3.19 -15.46 6.93
CA LYS A 122 2.70 -16.83 6.71
C LYS A 122 1.94 -17.35 7.93
N ALA A 123 2.51 -17.19 9.13
CA ALA A 123 1.89 -17.62 10.38
C ALA A 123 0.58 -16.87 10.64
N GLU A 124 0.54 -15.57 10.36
CA GLU A 124 -0.66 -14.74 10.48
C GLU A 124 -1.79 -15.22 9.55
N ILE A 125 -1.49 -15.44 8.27
CA ILE A 125 -2.46 -15.99 7.29
C ILE A 125 -3.00 -17.33 7.79
N GLU A 126 -2.12 -18.23 8.24
CA GLU A 126 -2.53 -19.54 8.74
C GLU A 126 -3.42 -19.42 9.97
N TYR A 127 -3.05 -18.58 10.94
CA TYR A 127 -3.81 -18.37 12.15
C TYR A 127 -5.23 -17.87 11.86
N TYR A 128 -5.36 -16.83 11.05
CA TYR A 128 -6.66 -16.23 10.76
C TYR A 128 -7.52 -17.04 9.79
N SER A 129 -6.90 -17.84 8.91
CA SER A 129 -7.65 -18.78 8.07
C SER A 129 -8.37 -19.86 8.89
N LYS A 130 -7.76 -20.30 10.00
CA LYS A 130 -8.34 -21.27 10.96
C LYS A 130 -9.28 -20.60 11.97
N ASN A 131 -9.04 -19.34 12.33
CA ASN A 131 -9.78 -18.61 13.36
C ASN A 131 -10.55 -17.40 12.77
N LYS A 132 -11.51 -17.64 11.88
CA LYS A 132 -12.26 -16.57 11.19
C LYS A 132 -12.96 -15.59 12.13
N GLU A 133 -13.36 -16.06 13.30
CA GLU A 133 -14.02 -15.25 14.33
C GLU A 133 -13.04 -14.32 15.08
N ALA A 134 -11.73 -14.58 15.04
CA ALA A 134 -10.72 -13.76 15.71
C ALA A 134 -10.71 -12.31 15.19
N TYR A 135 -11.10 -12.08 13.93
CA TYR A 135 -11.25 -10.73 13.39
C TYR A 135 -12.31 -9.91 14.13
N LYS A 136 -13.40 -10.52 14.61
CA LYS A 136 -14.49 -9.81 15.30
C LYS A 136 -14.01 -9.21 16.64
N ASN A 137 -13.05 -9.86 17.29
CA ASN A 137 -12.44 -9.35 18.50
C ASN A 137 -11.55 -8.12 18.21
N LEU A 138 -10.82 -8.12 17.09
CA LEU A 138 -10.04 -6.95 16.66
C LEU A 138 -10.93 -5.74 16.33
N TYR A 139 -12.02 -5.96 15.60
CA TYR A 139 -12.98 -4.89 15.28
C TYR A 139 -13.58 -4.26 16.53
N THR A 140 -13.90 -5.07 17.54
CA THR A 140 -14.41 -4.59 18.81
C THR A 140 -13.37 -3.70 19.51
N VAL A 141 -12.10 -4.11 19.55
CA VAL A 141 -11.03 -3.32 20.16
C VAL A 141 -10.79 -2.01 19.41
N ILE A 142 -10.71 -2.03 18.08
CA ILE A 142 -10.52 -0.82 17.26
C ILE A 142 -11.69 0.15 17.44
N LYS A 143 -12.93 -0.36 17.47
CA LYS A 143 -14.13 0.45 17.71
C LYS A 143 -14.12 1.08 19.12
N LEU A 144 -13.67 0.34 20.13
CA LEU A 144 -13.51 0.83 21.50
C LEU A 144 -12.38 1.88 21.61
N MET A 145 -11.28 1.71 20.87
CA MET A 145 -10.20 2.70 20.84
C MET A 145 -10.67 4.01 20.19
N ASN A 146 -11.36 3.95 19.06
CA ASN A 146 -11.90 5.15 18.39
C ASN A 146 -12.98 5.87 19.22
N GLN A 147 -13.80 5.14 19.99
CA GLN A 147 -14.76 5.77 20.91
C GLN A 147 -14.07 6.51 22.05
N LYS A 148 -12.97 5.98 22.60
CA LYS A 148 -12.18 6.64 23.65
C LYS A 148 -11.45 7.88 23.14
N THR A 149 -10.96 7.88 21.91
CA THR A 149 -10.31 9.06 21.31
C THR A 149 -11.30 10.22 21.13
N LEU A 150 -12.55 9.94 20.79
CA LEU A 150 -13.61 10.96 20.66
C LEU A 150 -14.05 11.58 22.00
N THR A 151 -13.91 10.87 23.12
CA THR A 151 -14.26 11.38 24.45
C THR A 151 -13.14 12.16 25.13
N LEU A 152 -11.91 12.09 24.62
CA LEU A 152 -10.76 12.87 25.10
C LEU A 152 -10.57 14.20 24.35
N CYS A 153 -11.35 14.42 23.28
CA CYS A 153 -11.36 15.67 22.50
C CYS A 153 -12.64 16.51 22.70
N SER A 154 -13.46 16.17 23.70
CA SER A 154 -14.67 16.91 24.12
C SER A 154 -14.53 17.36 25.56
#